data_AF-A0A6L7WQ21-F1
#
_entry.id   AF-A0A6L7WQ21-F1
#
_cell.length_a   1.000
_cell.length_b   1.000
_cell.length_c   1.000
_cell.angle_alpha   90.00
_cell.angle_beta   90.00
_cell.angle_gamma   90.00
#
_symmetry.space_group_name_H-M   'P 1'
#
loop_
_entity.id
_entity.type
_entity.pdbx_description
1 polymer ?
#
loop_
_entity_poly.entity_id
_entity_poly.type
_entity_poly.pdbx_seq_one_letter_code
_entity_poly.pdbx_strand_id
1 'polypeptide(L)'
;MGSLTVPVESPKLYQIDALLRSAFRAPLPGGDAHRRLAPKPRPGWRPGVVPDHATPAAALVLLYPLDDAPHVLLTVRAGRLGKHAGQVSFPGGLIDAGESGRDAALREAFEEVGLDPAVVRVAGALSPLYIT
;
A
#
# COMPACT_ATOMS: atom_id res chain seq x y z
N MET A 1 -24.93 -28.76 -22.25
CA MET A 1 -23.48 -28.47 -22.14
C MET A 1 -23.26 -27.65 -20.88
N GLY A 2 -22.94 -28.31 -19.76
CA GLY A 2 -22.69 -27.63 -18.48
C GLY A 2 -21.33 -26.95 -18.52
N SER A 3 -21.31 -25.63 -18.31
CA SER A 3 -20.08 -24.87 -18.14
C SER A 3 -19.43 -25.28 -16.83
N LEU A 4 -18.37 -26.09 -16.90
CA LEU A 4 -17.45 -26.33 -15.80
C LEU A 4 -16.66 -25.04 -15.54
N THR A 5 -17.23 -24.14 -14.74
CA THR A 5 -16.42 -23.11 -14.08
C THR A 5 -15.62 -23.80 -13.00
N VAL A 6 -14.39 -24.19 -13.32
CA VAL A 6 -13.39 -24.54 -12.31
C VAL A 6 -13.22 -23.29 -11.44
N PRO A 7 -13.51 -23.32 -10.13
CA PRO A 7 -13.23 -22.18 -9.29
C PRO A 7 -11.72 -21.93 -9.32
N VAL A 8 -11.32 -20.75 -9.79
CA VAL A 8 -9.93 -20.29 -9.64
C VAL A 8 -9.73 -20.08 -8.15
N GLU A 9 -9.03 -21.01 -7.52
CA GLU A 9 -8.73 -20.91 -6.09
C GLU A 9 -7.87 -19.66 -5.85
N SER A 10 -8.27 -18.84 -4.88
CA SER A 10 -7.51 -17.64 -4.52
C SER A 10 -6.12 -18.04 -4.03
N PRO A 11 -5.04 -17.33 -4.44
CA PRO A 11 -3.70 -17.68 -4.03
C PRO A 11 -3.56 -17.59 -2.50
N LYS A 12 -2.89 -18.56 -1.90
CA LYS A 12 -2.54 -18.53 -0.48
C LYS A 12 -1.47 -17.46 -0.23
N LEU A 13 -1.41 -16.96 1.01
CA LEU A 13 -0.48 -15.89 1.38
C LEU A 13 0.99 -16.23 1.07
N TYR A 14 1.42 -17.48 1.27
CA TYR A 14 2.79 -17.89 0.97
C TYR A 14 3.11 -17.83 -0.53
N GLN A 15 2.12 -18.05 -1.40
CA GLN A 15 2.28 -17.93 -2.85
C GLN A 15 2.45 -16.46 -3.24
N ILE A 16 1.68 -15.57 -2.63
CA ILE A 16 1.83 -14.12 -2.82
C ILE A 16 3.20 -13.64 -2.32
N ASP A 17 3.65 -14.11 -1.16
CA ASP A 17 4.99 -13.78 -0.64
C ASP A 17 6.10 -14.20 -1.62
N ALA A 18 6.03 -15.42 -2.15
CA ALA A 18 6.99 -15.91 -3.13
C ALA A 18 6.98 -15.05 -4.42
N LEU A 19 5.79 -14.68 -4.92
CA LEU A 19 5.64 -13.81 -6.08
C LEU A 19 6.23 -12.41 -5.83
N LEU A 20 5.94 -11.81 -4.67
CA LEU A 20 6.48 -10.49 -4.29
C LEU A 20 8.01 -10.53 -4.20
N ARG A 21 8.60 -11.54 -3.55
CA ARG A 21 10.06 -11.70 -3.47
C ARG A 21 10.72 -11.85 -4.84
N SER A 22 10.04 -12.49 -5.78
CA SER A 22 10.51 -12.57 -7.17
C SER A 22 10.38 -11.22 -7.87
N ALA A 23 9.23 -10.56 -7.74
CA ALA A 23 8.95 -9.28 -8.40
C ALA A 23 9.90 -8.16 -7.96
N PHE A 24 10.28 -8.12 -6.68
CA PHE A 24 11.24 -7.14 -6.15
C PHE A 24 12.66 -7.27 -6.72
N ARG A 25 12.96 -8.32 -7.50
CA ARG A 25 14.24 -8.48 -8.20
C ARG A 25 14.28 -7.76 -9.55
N ALA A 26 13.16 -7.23 -10.01
CA ALA A 26 13.04 -6.48 -11.26
C ALA A 26 12.67 -5.02 -10.98
N PRO A 27 12.88 -4.10 -11.94
CA PRO A 27 12.39 -2.74 -11.83
C PRO A 27 10.89 -2.69 -11.54
N LEU A 28 10.50 -1.87 -10.57
CA LEU A 28 9.10 -1.78 -10.14
C LEU A 28 8.24 -1.04 -11.18
N PRO A 29 7.03 -1.53 -11.50
CA PRO A 29 6.21 -1.00 -12.59
C PRO A 29 5.38 0.23 -12.18
N GLY A 30 5.73 0.94 -11.10
CA GLY A 30 4.85 1.91 -10.45
C GLY A 30 4.39 3.05 -11.36
N GLY A 31 5.26 3.59 -12.22
CA GLY A 31 4.89 4.65 -13.16
C GLY A 31 3.82 4.20 -14.17
N ASP A 32 3.97 2.98 -14.70
CA ASP A 32 3.03 2.39 -15.65
C ASP A 32 1.72 2.01 -14.97
N ALA A 33 1.79 1.38 -13.79
CA ALA A 33 0.64 1.00 -12.99
C ALA A 33 -0.18 2.23 -12.58
N HIS A 34 0.50 3.28 -12.13
CA HIS A 34 -0.16 4.51 -11.71
C HIS A 34 -0.79 5.25 -12.89
N ARG A 35 -0.17 5.28 -14.09
CA ARG A 35 -0.83 5.80 -15.30
C ARG A 35 -2.13 5.07 -15.65
N ARG A 36 -2.18 3.75 -15.42
CA ARG A 36 -3.35 2.93 -15.74
C ARG A 36 -4.47 3.05 -14.70
N LEU A 37 -4.11 3.24 -13.43
CA LEU A 37 -5.04 3.19 -12.29
C LEU A 37 -5.36 4.55 -11.67
N ALA A 38 -4.61 5.61 -12.01
CA ALA A 38 -4.88 6.93 -11.47
C ALA A 38 -6.26 7.42 -11.91
N PRO A 39 -7.07 7.98 -10.98
CA PRO A 39 -8.28 8.71 -11.37
C PRO A 39 -7.90 9.88 -12.27
N LYS A 40 -8.87 10.42 -13.05
CA LYS A 40 -8.64 11.54 -13.99
C LYS A 40 -7.72 12.61 -13.37
N PRO A 41 -6.45 12.69 -13.79
CA PRO A 41 -5.48 13.50 -13.08
C PRO A 41 -5.75 14.99 -13.29
N ARG A 42 -5.36 15.82 -12.32
CA ARG A 42 -5.47 17.28 -12.43
C ARG A 42 -4.61 17.78 -13.60
N PRO A 43 -5.00 18.87 -14.29
CA PRO A 43 -4.17 19.48 -15.33
C PRO A 43 -2.75 19.75 -14.84
N GLY A 44 -1.73 19.33 -15.60
CA GLY A 44 -0.32 19.50 -15.25
C GLY A 44 0.32 18.37 -14.45
N TRP A 45 -0.45 17.36 -14.02
CA TRP A 45 0.10 16.18 -13.34
C TRP A 45 0.91 15.31 -14.31
N ARG A 46 2.10 14.87 -13.88
CA ARG A 46 3.01 14.01 -14.65
C ARG A 46 3.40 12.78 -13.83
N PRO A 47 3.12 11.55 -14.32
CA PRO A 47 3.50 10.32 -13.62
C PRO A 47 5.01 10.25 -13.40
N GLY A 48 5.42 9.91 -12.18
CA GLY A 48 6.84 9.79 -11.82
C GLY A 48 7.56 11.12 -11.60
N VAL A 49 6.89 12.27 -11.74
CA VAL A 49 7.45 13.58 -11.38
C VAL A 49 6.93 13.95 -9.99
N VAL A 50 7.86 14.15 -9.05
CA VAL A 50 7.57 14.58 -7.68
C VAL A 50 8.04 16.03 -7.54
N PRO A 51 7.16 17.00 -7.22
CA PRO A 51 7.58 18.38 -6.98
C PRO A 51 8.48 18.52 -5.73
N ASP A 52 9.38 19.50 -5.73
CA ASP A 52 10.31 19.74 -4.61
C ASP A 52 9.61 20.08 -3.28
N HIS A 53 8.37 20.56 -3.34
CA HIS A 53 7.54 20.90 -2.18
C HIS A 53 6.62 19.76 -1.73
N ALA A 54 6.77 18.56 -2.29
CA ALA A 54 5.99 17.40 -1.87
C ALA A 54 6.37 16.98 -0.45
N THR A 55 5.36 16.79 0.40
CA THR A 55 5.57 16.28 1.76
C THR A 55 5.79 14.76 1.71
N PRO A 56 6.91 14.24 2.23
CA PRO A 56 7.16 12.80 2.28
C PRO A 56 6.22 12.11 3.28
N ALA A 57 5.67 10.99 2.87
CA ALA A 57 4.76 10.16 3.65
C ALA A 57 4.98 8.68 3.31
N ALA A 58 4.62 7.80 4.23
CA ALA A 58 4.69 6.37 4.05
C ALA A 58 3.41 5.68 4.52
N ALA A 59 3.06 4.58 3.85
CA ALA A 59 1.90 3.77 4.20
C ALA A 59 2.22 2.28 4.08
N LEU A 60 1.59 1.46 4.93
CA LEU A 60 1.80 0.02 4.99
C LEU A 60 0.67 -0.73 4.27
N VAL A 61 1.01 -1.46 3.21
CA VAL A 61 0.13 -2.47 2.63
C VAL A 61 0.37 -3.79 3.38
N LEU A 62 -0.38 -4.02 4.45
CA LEU A 62 -0.27 -5.24 5.25
C LEU A 62 -1.08 -6.37 4.61
N LEU A 63 -0.41 -7.47 4.29
CA LEU A 63 -1.03 -8.75 3.92
C LEU A 63 -1.02 -9.70 5.12
N TYR A 64 -2.16 -10.29 5.44
CA TYR A 64 -2.28 -11.25 6.54
C TYR A 64 -3.25 -12.39 6.18
N PRO A 65 -3.07 -13.59 6.76
CA PRO A 65 -3.99 -14.69 6.53
C PRO A 65 -5.20 -14.57 7.47
N LEU A 66 -6.39 -14.80 6.93
CA LEU A 66 -7.63 -14.95 7.68
C LEU A 66 -8.48 -15.99 6.95
N ASP A 67 -8.99 -16.98 7.67
CA ASP A 67 -9.78 -18.10 7.10
C ASP A 67 -9.12 -18.75 5.87
N ASP A 68 -7.80 -18.96 5.95
CA ASP A 68 -6.98 -19.57 4.90
C ASP A 68 -6.98 -18.80 3.54
N ALA A 69 -7.28 -17.51 3.60
CA ALA A 69 -7.23 -16.57 2.49
C ALA A 69 -6.41 -15.31 2.82
N PRO A 70 -5.71 -14.72 1.83
CA PRO A 70 -4.98 -13.47 2.01
C PRO A 70 -5.94 -12.29 2.14
N HIS A 71 -5.67 -11.41 3.10
CA HIS A 71 -6.43 -10.20 3.34
C HIS A 71 -5.50 -8.99 3.36
N VAL A 72 -6.07 -7.81 3.10
CA VAL A 72 -5.39 -6.52 3.15
C VAL A 72 -6.00 -5.69 4.26
N LEU A 73 -5.16 -5.13 5.14
CA LEU A 73 -5.64 -4.21 6.16
C LEU A 73 -5.95 -2.84 5.55
N LEU A 74 -7.13 -2.32 5.87
CA LEU A 74 -7.58 -0.98 5.52
C LEU A 74 -8.11 -0.29 6.78
N THR A 75 -7.93 1.02 6.86
CA THR A 75 -8.46 1.89 7.92
C THR A 75 -9.52 2.82 7.33
N VAL A 76 -10.44 3.26 8.19
CA VAL A 76 -11.38 4.35 7.87
C VAL A 76 -11.01 5.51 8.77
N ARG A 77 -10.60 6.64 8.18
CA ARG A 77 -10.15 7.80 8.95
C ARG A 77 -11.30 8.35 9.80
N ALA A 78 -11.07 8.46 11.12
CA ALA A 78 -12.07 8.92 12.07
C ALA A 78 -12.66 10.28 11.66
N GLY A 79 -14.00 10.39 11.71
CA GLY A 79 -14.76 11.48 11.07
C GLY A 79 -14.69 12.86 11.73
N ARG A 80 -13.81 13.09 12.72
CA ARG A 80 -13.75 14.38 13.43
C ARG A 80 -12.64 15.28 12.85
N LEU A 81 -13.07 16.21 11.97
CA LEU A 81 -12.35 17.44 11.57
C LEU A 81 -11.05 17.28 10.74
N GLY A 82 -11.11 16.63 9.57
CA GLY A 82 -10.02 16.70 8.58
C GLY A 82 -10.52 16.61 7.14
N LYS A 83 -9.74 17.13 6.18
CA LYS A 83 -10.04 17.12 4.72
C LYS A 83 -10.26 15.73 4.08
N HIS A 84 -10.19 14.65 4.88
CA HIS A 84 -10.21 13.24 4.47
C HIS A 84 -11.07 12.35 5.38
N ALA A 85 -12.00 12.92 6.15
CA ALA A 85 -12.90 12.18 7.03
C ALA A 85 -13.68 11.09 6.27
N GLY A 86 -13.70 9.86 6.80
CA GLY A 86 -14.43 8.73 6.20
C GLY A 86 -13.76 8.08 4.98
N GLN A 87 -12.58 8.56 4.56
CA GLN A 87 -11.84 7.92 3.48
C GLN A 87 -11.23 6.60 3.94
N VAL A 88 -11.28 5.61 3.05
CA VAL A 88 -10.59 4.33 3.20
C VAL A 88 -9.13 4.54 2.83
N SER A 89 -8.22 4.10 3.70
CA SER A 89 -6.78 4.24 3.52
C SER A 89 -6.02 3.01 3.98
N PHE A 90 -4.76 2.90 3.59
CA PHE A 90 -3.80 2.08 4.33
C PHE A 90 -3.36 2.84 5.60
N PRO A 91 -2.95 2.15 6.67
CA PRO A 91 -2.27 2.80 7.77
C PRO A 91 -1.03 3.53 7.28
N GLY A 92 -0.83 4.77 7.71
CA GLY A 92 0.29 5.58 7.23
C GLY A 92 0.14 7.06 7.50
N GLY A 93 1.26 7.76 7.39
CA GLY A 93 1.38 9.17 7.77
C GLY A 93 2.68 9.79 7.28
N LEU A 94 3.03 10.92 7.91
CA LEU A 94 4.22 11.69 7.52
C LEU A 94 5.50 10.95 7.91
N ILE A 95 6.55 11.14 7.12
CA ILE A 95 7.89 10.66 7.47
C ILE A 95 8.57 11.76 8.30
N ASP A 96 9.03 11.42 9.50
CA ASP A 96 9.73 12.35 10.37
C ASP A 96 11.17 12.62 9.90
N ALA A 97 11.76 13.72 10.38
CA ALA A 97 13.12 14.10 10.01
C ALA A 97 14.13 13.03 10.42
N GLY A 98 14.83 12.45 9.43
CA GLY A 98 15.80 11.38 9.63
C GLY A 98 15.18 9.97 9.73
N GLU A 99 13.85 9.86 9.64
CA GLU A 99 13.14 8.58 9.65
C GLU A 99 13.14 7.95 8.25
N SER A 100 13.26 6.62 8.18
CA SER A 100 13.07 5.91 6.91
C SER A 100 11.59 5.73 6.63
N GLY A 101 11.19 5.66 5.34
CA GLY A 101 9.79 5.38 5.01
C GLY A 101 9.27 4.04 5.55
N ARG A 102 10.17 3.06 5.76
CA ARG A 102 9.81 1.80 6.42
C ARG A 102 9.43 2.03 7.87
N ASP A 103 10.26 2.77 8.61
CA ASP A 103 10.05 2.99 10.04
C ASP A 103 8.81 3.85 10.28
N ALA A 104 8.62 4.89 9.47
CA ALA A 104 7.41 5.71 9.47
C ALA A 104 6.14 4.86 9.27
N ALA A 105 6.11 4.00 8.25
CA ALA A 105 4.94 3.15 7.99
C ALA A 105 4.63 2.17 9.13
N LEU A 106 5.66 1.64 9.79
CA LEU A 106 5.49 0.73 10.93
C LEU A 106 5.04 1.48 12.20
N ARG A 107 5.62 2.65 12.47
CA ARG A 107 5.21 3.54 13.57
C ARG A 107 3.75 3.94 13.43
N GLU A 108 3.35 4.43 12.27
CA GLU A 108 1.96 4.84 11.98
C GLU A 108 0.99 3.65 12.08
N ALA A 109 1.37 2.47 11.59
CA ALA A 109 0.54 1.28 11.76
C ALA A 109 0.39 0.86 13.24
N PHE A 110 1.44 1.01 14.06
CA PHE A 110 1.35 0.79 15.49
C PHE A 110 0.42 1.82 16.16
N GLU A 111 0.56 3.10 15.83
CA GLU A 111 -0.26 4.18 16.40
C GLU A 111 -1.74 4.08 16.00
N GLU A 112 -2.04 3.78 14.74
CA GLU A 112 -3.42 3.77 14.22
C GLU A 112 -4.19 2.49 14.56
N VAL A 113 -3.53 1.33 14.57
CA VAL A 113 -4.22 0.02 14.73
C VAL A 113 -3.58 -0.91 15.77
N GLY A 114 -2.52 -0.48 16.45
CA GLY A 114 -1.83 -1.30 17.46
C GLY A 114 -1.00 -2.45 16.89
N LEU A 115 -0.60 -2.38 15.61
CA LEU A 115 0.20 -3.43 14.98
C LEU A 115 1.63 -3.42 15.54
N ASP A 116 2.00 -4.43 16.32
CA ASP A 116 3.36 -4.59 16.82
C ASP A 116 4.36 -4.73 15.65
N PRO A 117 5.32 -3.80 15.48
CA PRO A 117 6.31 -3.87 14.41
C PRO A 117 7.16 -5.15 14.44
N ALA A 118 7.34 -5.78 15.61
CA ALA A 118 8.17 -6.97 15.77
C ALA A 118 7.58 -8.21 15.07
N VAL A 119 6.26 -8.24 14.83
CA VAL A 119 5.59 -9.37 14.14
C VAL A 119 5.49 -9.15 12.62
N VAL A 120 5.91 -7.98 12.13
CA VAL A 120 5.80 -7.62 10.71
C VAL A 120 7.07 -7.97 9.96
N ARG A 121 6.95 -8.82 8.95
CA ARG A 121 8.03 -9.07 7.98
C ARG A 121 7.84 -8.19 6.74
N VAL A 122 8.68 -7.16 6.61
CA VAL A 122 8.67 -6.27 5.44
C VAL A 122 9.23 -6.99 4.21
N ALA A 123 8.42 -7.12 3.17
CA ALA A 123 8.83 -7.77 1.91
C ALA A 123 9.66 -6.85 1.00
N GLY A 124 9.40 -5.55 1.02
CA GLY A 124 10.06 -4.55 0.21
C GLY A 124 9.28 -3.24 0.17
N ALA A 125 9.84 -2.23 -0.49
CA ALA A 125 9.15 -0.95 -0.77
C ALA A 125 8.63 -0.94 -2.21
N LEU A 126 7.43 -0.40 -2.42
CA LEU A 126 6.88 -0.17 -3.76
C LEU A 126 7.46 1.11 -4.37
N SER A 127 7.19 1.35 -5.67
CA SER A 127 7.59 2.61 -6.30
C SER A 127 6.97 3.80 -5.57
N PRO A 128 7.73 4.88 -5.32
CA PRO A 128 7.15 6.10 -4.78
C PRO A 128 6.16 6.68 -5.78
N LEU A 129 5.04 7.22 -5.26
CA LEU A 129 3.99 7.84 -6.06
C LEU A 129 3.74 9.25 -5.54
N TYR A 130 3.55 10.20 -6.46
CA TYR A 130 3.06 11.53 -6.12
C TYR A 130 1.56 11.60 -6.36
N ILE A 131 0.82 11.80 -5.27
CA ILE A 131 -0.63 11.94 -5.25
C ILE A 131 -1.03 13.40 -5.00
N THR A 132 -2.05 13.90 -5.69
CA THR A 132 -2.49 15.31 -5.67
C THR A 132 -3.94 15.50 -5.28
#